data_AF-A0A382H8W7-F1
#
_entry.id   AF-A0A382H8W7-F1
#
_cell.length_a   1.000
_cell.length_b   1.000
_cell.length_c   1.000
_cell.angle_alpha   90.00
_cell.angle_beta   90.00
_cell.angle_gamma   90.00
#
_symmetry.space_group_name_H-M   'P 1'
#
loop_
_entity.id
_entity.type
_entity.pdbx_description
1 polymer ?
#
loop_
_entity_poly.entity_id
_entity_poly.type
_entity_poly.pdbx_seq_one_letter_code
_entity_poly.pdbx_strand_id
1 'polypeptide(L)'
;MKEIIYKGKKVKVPFEDANYTLDGDKDVVIANRFGGEECTVPGYAAAVYDVIIGAEQFKDYDSVQKGCDWFSRNFPKQYMVLLD
;
A
#
# COMPACT_ATOMS: atom_id res chain seq x y z
N MET A 1 -9.35 -9.23 -6.38
CA MET A 1 -8.35 -8.23 -6.78
C MET A 1 -9.07 -7.24 -7.67
N LYS A 2 -8.90 -5.94 -7.41
CA LYS A 2 -9.56 -4.87 -8.16
C LYS A 2 -8.61 -4.28 -9.20
N GLU A 3 -9.14 -3.81 -10.31
CA GLU A 3 -8.38 -3.04 -11.31
C GLU A 3 -8.71 -1.55 -11.17
N ILE A 4 -7.68 -0.72 -11.14
CA ILE A 4 -7.79 0.74 -11.12
C ILE A 4 -7.02 1.35 -12.29
N ILE A 5 -7.35 2.59 -12.64
CA ILE A 5 -6.57 3.39 -13.59
C ILE A 5 -5.72 4.38 -12.80
N TYR A 6 -4.41 4.33 -12.98
CA TYR A 6 -3.45 5.26 -12.40
C TYR A 6 -2.56 5.81 -13.52
N LYS A 7 -2.53 7.14 -13.70
CA LYS A 7 -1.82 7.80 -14.81
C LYS A 7 -2.09 7.15 -16.19
N GLY A 8 -3.34 6.77 -16.44
CA GLY A 8 -3.77 6.11 -17.69
C GLY A 8 -3.38 4.63 -17.82
N LYS A 9 -2.72 4.03 -16.82
CA LYS A 9 -2.34 2.62 -16.80
C LYS A 9 -3.26 1.81 -15.89
N LYS A 10 -3.57 0.58 -16.31
CA LYS A 10 -4.32 -0.38 -15.51
C LYS A 10 -3.41 -1.02 -14.46
N VAL A 11 -3.82 -0.99 -13.20
CA VAL A 11 -3.09 -1.56 -12.07
C VAL A 11 -4.02 -2.48 -11.27
N LYS A 12 -3.52 -3.66 -10.88
CA LYS A 12 -4.24 -4.59 -10.02
C LYS A 12 -3.87 -4.37 -8.55
N VAL A 13 -4.87 -4.18 -7.72
CA VAL A 13 -4.71 -3.88 -6.28
C VAL A 13 -5.42 -4.94 -5.41
N PRO A 14 -4.94 -5.18 -4.18
CA PRO A 14 -5.34 -6.35 -3.39
C PRO A 14 -6.72 -6.21 -2.73
N PHE A 15 -7.13 -4.99 -2.35
CA PHE A 15 -8.36 -4.74 -1.61
C PHE A 15 -9.45 -4.15 -2.50
N GLU A 16 -10.65 -4.72 -2.50
CA GLU A 16 -11.74 -4.30 -3.40
C GLU A 16 -12.47 -3.06 -2.88
N ASP A 17 -12.63 -2.98 -1.57
CA ASP A 17 -13.37 -1.92 -0.88
C ASP A 17 -12.51 -0.69 -0.51
N ALA A 18 -11.20 -0.75 -0.74
CA ALA A 18 -10.32 0.37 -0.48
C ALA A 18 -10.54 1.51 -1.48
N ASN A 19 -10.40 2.74 -0.99
CA ASN A 19 -10.48 3.96 -1.78
C ASN A 19 -9.10 4.35 -2.33
N TYR A 20 -8.86 4.06 -3.61
CA TYR A 20 -7.58 4.35 -4.28
C TYR A 20 -7.51 5.73 -4.95
N THR A 21 -8.54 6.57 -4.81
CA THR A 21 -8.59 7.89 -5.46
C THR A 21 -8.24 9.05 -4.52
N LEU A 22 -7.99 8.78 -3.23
CA LEU A 22 -7.76 9.80 -2.20
C LEU A 22 -6.61 10.75 -2.56
N ASP A 23 -5.46 10.19 -2.96
CA ASP A 23 -4.29 10.95 -3.43
C ASP A 23 -4.25 11.15 -4.95
N GLY A 24 -5.27 10.64 -5.66
CA GLY A 24 -5.33 10.62 -7.11
C GLY A 24 -4.08 9.98 -7.73
N ASP A 25 -3.48 10.71 -8.70
CA ASP A 25 -2.27 10.27 -9.41
C ASP A 25 -0.96 10.76 -8.75
N LYS A 26 -0.99 11.25 -7.52
CA LYS A 26 0.21 11.78 -6.84
C LYS A 26 1.06 10.64 -6.28
N ASP A 27 2.33 10.96 -6.05
CA ASP A 27 3.22 10.13 -5.25
C ASP A 27 3.17 10.64 -3.80
N VAL A 28 3.27 9.73 -2.85
CA VAL A 28 3.15 9.97 -1.41
C VAL A 28 4.44 9.55 -0.74
N VAL A 29 4.96 10.41 0.15
CA VAL A 29 6.12 10.09 1.00
C VAL A 29 5.60 9.50 2.30
N ILE A 30 6.10 8.32 2.67
CA ILE A 30 5.73 7.61 3.89
C ILE A 30 7.01 7.36 4.69
N ALA A 31 7.02 7.81 5.94
CA ALA A 31 8.08 7.53 6.89
C ALA A 31 7.83 6.19 7.61
N ASN A 32 8.89 5.44 7.91
CA ASN A 32 8.78 4.23 8.72
C ASN A 32 8.24 4.58 10.12
N ARG A 33 7.18 3.88 10.54
CA ARG A 33 6.49 4.08 11.82
C ARG A 33 7.34 3.75 13.06
N PHE A 34 8.38 2.94 12.90
CA PHE A 34 9.34 2.60 13.96
C PHE A 34 10.55 3.55 13.97
N GLY A 35 10.52 4.59 13.12
CA GLY A 35 11.61 5.54 12.92
C GLY A 35 12.58 5.10 11.82
N GLY A 36 13.48 5.99 11.42
CA GLY A 36 14.50 5.73 10.41
C GLY A 36 14.16 6.31 9.04
N GLU A 37 14.19 5.46 8.01
CA GLU A 37 14.07 5.85 6.61
C GLU A 37 12.63 6.21 6.22
N GLU A 38 12.51 7.00 5.15
CA GLU A 38 11.26 7.25 4.45
C GLU A 38 11.38 6.79 3.00
N CYS A 39 10.25 6.51 2.35
CA CYS A 39 10.23 6.19 0.93
C CYS A 39 9.02 6.79 0.23
N THR A 40 9.13 6.91 -1.09
CA THR A 40 8.06 7.42 -1.96
C THR A 40 7.36 6.26 -2.66
N VAL A 41 6.03 6.27 -2.62
CA VAL A 41 5.16 5.31 -3.30
C VAL A 41 4.06 6.02 -4.10
N PRO A 42 3.52 5.42 -5.17
CA PRO A 42 2.29 5.91 -5.81
C PRO A 42 1.12 5.98 -4.81
N GLY A 43 0.21 6.95 -4.97
CA GLY A 43 -0.94 7.12 -4.09
C GLY A 43 -1.81 5.87 -3.91
N TYR A 44 -1.98 5.05 -4.96
CA TYR A 44 -2.70 3.79 -4.82
C TYR A 44 -1.98 2.76 -3.94
N ALA A 45 -0.64 2.79 -3.89
CA ALA A 45 0.14 1.92 -3.03
C ALA A 45 0.17 2.45 -1.58
N ALA A 46 0.09 3.77 -1.39
CA ALA A 46 -0.16 4.37 -0.08
C ALA A 46 -1.51 3.89 0.50
N ALA A 47 -2.57 3.83 -0.31
CA ALA A 47 -3.85 3.28 0.13
C ALA A 47 -3.76 1.79 0.53
N VAL A 48 -2.91 0.98 -0.13
CA VAL A 48 -2.66 -0.41 0.29
C VAL A 48 -1.94 -0.44 1.64
N TYR A 49 -0.93 0.42 1.82
CA TYR A 49 -0.23 0.58 3.09
C TYR A 49 -1.21 0.92 4.22
N ASP A 50 -2.07 1.93 4.05
CA ASP A 50 -3.06 2.34 5.07
C ASP A 50 -3.98 1.19 5.50
N VAL A 51 -4.43 0.37 4.54
CA VAL A 51 -5.24 -0.82 4.84
C VAL A 51 -4.46 -1.82 5.69
N ILE A 52 -3.16 -2.04 5.40
CA ILE A 52 -2.32 -2.95 6.19
C ILE A 52 -2.19 -2.45 7.63
N ILE A 53 -1.93 -1.15 7.83
CA ILE A 53 -1.81 -0.54 9.17
C ILE A 53 -3.12 -0.67 9.95
N GLY A 54 -4.24 -0.35 9.30
CA GLY A 54 -5.56 -0.48 9.92
C GLY A 54 -5.87 -1.95 10.27
N ALA A 55 -5.61 -2.87 9.35
CA ALA A 55 -5.82 -4.30 9.57
C ALA A 55 -5.01 -4.84 10.75
N GLU A 56 -3.75 -4.43 10.89
CA GLU A 56 -2.91 -4.80 12.03
C GLU A 56 -3.51 -4.30 13.35
N GLN A 57 -3.98 -3.05 13.41
CA GLN A 57 -4.62 -2.49 14.60
C GLN A 57 -5.89 -3.27 15.00
N PHE A 58 -6.67 -3.73 14.02
CA PHE A 58 -7.87 -4.53 14.23
C PHE A 58 -7.60 -6.05 14.33
N LYS A 59 -6.34 -6.48 14.25
CA LYS A 59 -5.92 -7.89 14.25
C LYS A 59 -6.52 -8.71 13.10
N ASP A 60 -6.83 -8.07 11.98
CA ASP A 60 -7.19 -8.73 10.73
C ASP A 60 -5.92 -9.16 9.99
N TYR A 61 -5.32 -10.24 10.47
CA TYR A 61 -4.04 -10.72 9.95
C TYR A 61 -4.13 -11.29 8.53
N ASP A 62 -5.32 -11.70 8.08
CA ASP A 62 -5.54 -12.13 6.69
C ASP A 62 -5.36 -10.94 5.73
N SER A 63 -5.93 -9.78 6.08
CA SER A 63 -5.73 -8.55 5.31
C SER A 63 -4.29 -8.05 5.39
N VAL A 64 -3.63 -8.15 6.55
CA VAL A 64 -2.20 -7.82 6.70
C VAL A 64 -1.36 -8.67 5.73
N GLN A 65 -1.50 -9.99 5.80
CA GLN A 65 -0.74 -10.92 4.95
C GLN A 65 -0.98 -10.64 3.47
N LYS A 66 -2.25 -10.49 3.07
CA LYS A 66 -2.63 -10.20 1.68
C LYS A 66 -2.02 -8.90 1.16
N GLY A 67 -1.99 -7.87 1.99
CA GLY A 67 -1.37 -6.59 1.66
C GLY A 67 0.14 -6.72 1.53
N CYS A 68 0.81 -7.34 2.51
CA CYS A 68 2.26 -7.58 2.49
C CYS A 68 2.70 -8.45 1.30
N ASP A 69 1.97 -9.51 0.96
CA ASP A 69 2.23 -10.34 -0.21
C ASP A 69 2.15 -9.56 -1.52
N TRP A 70 1.18 -8.65 -1.63
CA TRP A 70 1.08 -7.79 -2.81
C TRP A 70 2.20 -6.75 -2.83
N PHE A 71 2.52 -6.14 -1.69
CA PHE A 71 3.51 -5.07 -1.59
C PHE A 71 4.92 -5.59 -1.86
N SER A 72 5.29 -6.74 -1.30
CA SER A 72 6.59 -7.39 -1.55
C SER A 72 6.83 -7.73 -3.02
N ARG A 73 5.78 -8.07 -3.79
CA ARG A 73 5.88 -8.40 -5.23
C ARG A 73 5.95 -7.17 -6.13
N ASN A 74 5.26 -6.08 -5.77
CA ASN A 74 5.14 -4.89 -6.63
C ASN A 74 6.12 -3.77 -6.24
N PHE A 75 6.46 -3.68 -4.95
CA PHE A 75 7.28 -2.62 -4.35
C PHE A 75 8.28 -3.20 -3.33
N PRO A 76 9.15 -4.15 -3.73
CA PRO A 76 10.02 -4.87 -2.79
C PRO A 76 10.93 -3.96 -1.97
N LYS A 77 11.42 -2.85 -2.53
CA LYS A 77 12.27 -1.92 -1.78
C LYS A 77 11.49 -1.17 -0.70
N GLN A 78 10.31 -0.66 -1.05
CA GLN A 78 9.47 0.06 -0.10
C GLN A 78 8.85 -0.89 0.93
N TYR A 79 8.63 -2.16 0.58
CA TYR A 79 8.25 -3.20 1.53
C TYR A 79 9.26 -3.29 2.67
N MET A 80 10.56 -3.44 2.35
CA MET A 80 11.63 -3.53 3.34
C MET A 80 11.76 -2.27 4.22
N VAL A 81 11.33 -1.11 3.72
CA VAL A 81 11.40 0.16 4.48
C VAL A 81 10.17 0.35 5.36
N LEU A 82 8.98 -0.09 4.93
CA LEU A 82 7.72 0.27 5.57
C LEU A 82 7.04 -0.86 6.35
N LEU A 83 7.27 -2.12 5.96
CA LEU A 83 6.43 -3.26 6.32
C LEU A 83 7.18 -4.52 6.77
N ASP A 84 8.50 -4.58 6.60
CA ASP A 84 9.37 -5.60 7.19
C ASP A 84 9.74 -5.21 8.63
#